data_AF-A0A2E5HHG9-F1
#
_entry.id   AF-A0A2E5HHG9-F1
#
_cell.length_a   1.000
_cell.length_b   1.000
_cell.length_c   1.000
_cell.angle_alpha   90.00
_cell.angle_beta   90.00
_cell.angle_gamma   90.00
#
_symmetry.space_group_name_H-M   'P 1'
#
loop_
_entity.id
_entity.type
_entity.pdbx_description
1 polymer ?
#
loop_
_entity_poly.entity_id
_entity_poly.type
_entity_poly.pdbx_seq_one_letter_code
_entity_poly.pdbx_strand_id
1 'polypeptide(L)'
;MNKFKVPALGIVLAMLVLTGCVEEEASVLVVGNERPGNTCELTANQAGPFLSRGVMDISLTKRYVMAPVLLNQLGNSKDVRLATQSGDPMLDDTQIEGNTIILDGANVSFTTNVPALELALQSDLFIPVGGTVFPSSTAAIGLEVISEALGRQIENTTLFDQRGTLVTILVNVTFTGRSTAGRDIESTEFSFPLDICSGCLLNYPPGTLFPDDDGSQTCDVTKDPNNTGTANSSFESVCIYGQDEAVDCRLCRSAVGDPTDADDVCDP
;
A
#
# COMPACT_ATOMS: atom_id res chain seq x y z
N MET A 1 -56.05 28.49 51.41
CA MET A 1 -54.84 29.20 51.86
C MET A 1 -53.71 28.18 51.77
N ASN A 2 -52.62 28.29 51.00
CA ASN A 2 -52.02 29.38 50.26
C ASN A 2 -51.46 28.86 48.92
N LYS A 3 -51.59 29.71 47.89
CA LYS A 3 -51.02 29.54 46.56
C LYS A 3 -49.58 30.05 46.60
N PHE A 4 -48.60 29.26 46.19
CA PHE A 4 -47.27 29.76 45.83
C PHE A 4 -47.05 29.57 44.34
N LYS A 5 -47.03 30.71 43.63
CA LYS A 5 -46.67 30.84 42.22
C LYS A 5 -45.15 31.02 42.16
N VAL A 6 -44.45 30.16 41.44
CA VAL A 6 -43.04 30.35 41.09
C VAL A 6 -42.98 30.89 39.65
N PRO A 7 -42.32 32.02 39.38
CA PRO A 7 -42.22 32.58 38.04
C PRO A 7 -41.20 31.81 37.20
N ALA A 8 -41.61 31.48 35.98
CA ALA A 8 -40.76 30.92 34.94
C ALA A 8 -39.74 31.97 34.47
N LEU A 9 -38.46 31.72 34.73
CA LEU A 9 -37.35 32.50 34.19
C LEU A 9 -36.83 31.78 32.94
N GLY A 10 -37.29 32.24 31.77
CA GLY A 10 -36.84 31.76 30.47
C GLY A 10 -35.46 32.30 30.14
N ILE A 11 -34.44 31.44 30.24
CA ILE A 11 -33.11 31.71 29.68
C ILE A 11 -33.15 31.22 28.23
N VAL A 12 -33.33 32.15 27.30
CA VAL A 12 -33.13 31.93 25.87
C VAL A 12 -31.63 31.97 25.61
N LEU A 13 -30.98 30.81 25.66
CA LEU A 13 -29.58 30.65 25.27
C LEU A 13 -29.50 30.58 23.74
N ALA A 14 -29.24 31.71 23.10
CA ALA A 14 -28.99 31.81 21.67
C ALA A 14 -27.63 31.16 21.35
N MET A 15 -27.64 29.87 21.01
CA MET A 15 -26.49 29.21 20.39
C MET A 15 -26.31 29.76 18.97
N LEU A 16 -25.40 30.73 18.80
CA LEU A 16 -24.81 31.02 17.50
C LEU A 16 -24.00 29.78 17.09
N VAL A 17 -24.63 28.89 16.33
CA VAL A 17 -23.92 27.83 15.61
C VAL A 17 -23.19 28.52 14.46
N LEU A 18 -21.95 28.94 14.70
CA LEU A 18 -21.02 29.30 13.63
C LEU A 18 -20.67 28.01 12.89
N THR A 19 -21.52 27.61 11.93
CA THR A 19 -21.17 26.60 10.93
C THR A 19 -20.18 27.23 9.97
N GLY A 20 -18.92 27.33 10.38
CA GLY A 20 -17.82 27.52 9.45
C GLY A 20 -17.67 26.21 8.69
N CYS A 21 -18.06 26.20 7.41
CA CYS A 21 -17.67 25.12 6.52
C CYS A 21 -16.15 25.20 6.39
N VAL A 22 -15.44 24.34 7.11
CA VAL A 22 -14.04 24.04 6.80
C VAL A 22 -14.11 23.16 5.55
N GLU A 23 -14.07 23.80 4.38
CA GLU A 23 -13.89 23.11 3.10
C GLU A 23 -12.44 22.63 3.02
N GLU A 24 -12.19 21.48 3.62
CA GLU A 24 -10.98 20.71 3.41
C GLU A 24 -11.23 19.83 2.18
N GLU A 25 -11.22 20.44 0.99
CA GLU A 25 -11.32 19.71 -0.26
C GLU A 25 -9.98 19.00 -0.51
N ALA A 26 -9.89 17.73 -0.12
CA ALA A 26 -8.75 16.90 -0.47
C ALA A 26 -8.58 16.87 -1.99
N SER A 27 -7.52 17.51 -2.49
CA SER A 27 -7.27 17.65 -3.93
C SER A 27 -6.67 16.40 -4.57
N VAL A 28 -6.19 15.46 -3.74
CA VAL A 28 -5.67 14.16 -4.14
C VAL A 28 -6.41 13.06 -3.41
N LEU A 29 -6.86 12.06 -4.17
CA LEU A 29 -7.51 10.87 -3.65
C LEU A 29 -6.67 9.64 -3.99
N VAL A 30 -6.49 8.74 -3.03
CA VAL A 30 -5.98 7.39 -3.31
C VAL A 30 -7.16 6.52 -3.74
N VAL A 31 -7.18 6.06 -4.98
CA VAL A 31 -8.31 5.32 -5.56
C VAL A 31 -8.25 3.82 -5.23
N GLY A 32 -7.05 3.29 -5.04
CA GLY A 32 -6.81 1.89 -4.72
C GLY A 32 -5.33 1.53 -4.77
N ASN A 33 -5.01 0.27 -4.52
CA ASN A 33 -3.66 -0.29 -4.64
C ASN A 33 -3.59 -1.17 -5.90
N GLU A 34 -2.89 -0.74 -6.95
CA GLU A 34 -2.82 -1.48 -8.23
C GLU A 34 -2.10 -2.81 -8.03
N ARG A 35 -2.65 -3.90 -8.59
CA ARG A 35 -1.90 -5.16 -8.68
C ARG A 35 -0.91 -5.06 -9.84
N PRO A 36 0.41 -5.23 -9.62
CA PRO A 36 1.36 -5.27 -10.73
C PRO A 36 0.98 -6.34 -11.76
N GLY A 37 1.13 -6.03 -13.04
CA GLY A 37 0.95 -7.03 -14.09
C GLY A 37 2.09 -8.06 -14.11
N ASN A 38 1.98 -9.07 -14.97
CA ASN A 38 3.01 -10.11 -15.14
C ASN A 38 4.38 -9.56 -15.59
N THR A 39 4.44 -8.32 -16.10
CA THR A 39 5.66 -7.61 -16.48
C THR A 39 6.24 -6.74 -15.35
N CYS A 40 5.63 -6.73 -14.16
CA CYS A 40 5.95 -5.79 -13.08
C CYS A 40 5.77 -4.30 -13.40
N GLU A 41 5.06 -3.98 -14.47
CA GLU A 41 4.81 -2.61 -14.85
C GLU A 41 3.55 -2.08 -14.15
N LEU A 42 3.65 -0.87 -13.60
CA LEU A 42 2.53 -0.11 -13.06
C LEU A 42 1.94 0.77 -14.16
N THR A 43 0.62 0.75 -14.32
CA THR A 43 -0.05 1.43 -15.44
C THR A 43 -0.92 2.61 -15.00
N ALA A 44 -1.20 2.75 -13.71
CA ALA A 44 -2.10 3.77 -13.15
C ALA A 44 -3.52 3.73 -13.72
N ASN A 45 -3.97 2.56 -14.17
CA ASN A 45 -5.28 2.37 -14.77
C ASN A 45 -6.39 2.30 -13.71
N GLN A 46 -7.27 3.29 -13.67
CA GLN A 46 -8.41 3.33 -12.74
C GLN A 46 -9.41 2.19 -12.92
N ALA A 47 -9.48 1.60 -14.11
CA ALA A 47 -10.33 0.45 -14.39
C ALA A 47 -9.58 -0.90 -14.23
N GLY A 48 -8.30 -0.84 -13.84
CA GLY A 48 -7.48 -2.01 -13.61
C GLY A 48 -7.86 -2.77 -12.34
N PRO A 49 -7.31 -3.98 -12.16
CA PRO A 49 -7.49 -4.73 -10.93
C PRO A 49 -6.77 -4.04 -9.76
N PHE A 50 -7.53 -3.73 -8.71
CA PHE A 50 -6.98 -3.28 -7.43
C PHE A 50 -6.93 -4.43 -6.43
N LEU A 51 -5.87 -4.43 -5.61
CA LEU A 51 -5.80 -5.21 -4.40
C LEU A 51 -6.64 -4.51 -3.32
N SER A 52 -7.53 -5.27 -2.68
CA SER A 52 -8.26 -4.83 -1.48
C SER A 52 -7.53 -5.18 -0.19
N ARG A 53 -6.53 -6.07 -0.27
CA ARG A 53 -5.65 -6.50 0.81
C ARG A 53 -4.31 -6.96 0.22
N GLY A 54 -3.26 -6.89 1.03
CA GLY A 54 -1.94 -7.41 0.70
C GLY A 54 -1.61 -8.68 1.48
N VAL A 55 -0.68 -9.47 0.97
CA VAL A 55 -0.07 -10.61 1.67
C VAL A 55 1.44 -10.53 1.55
N MET A 56 2.13 -10.57 2.68
CA MET A 56 3.59 -10.62 2.79
C MET A 56 3.98 -11.93 3.46
N ASP A 57 4.72 -12.78 2.76
CA ASP A 57 5.31 -13.97 3.35
C ASP A 57 6.68 -13.63 3.93
N ILE A 58 6.73 -13.51 5.26
CA ILE A 58 7.92 -13.13 5.99
C ILE A 58 9.05 -14.14 5.81
N SER A 59 8.76 -15.41 5.49
CA SER A 59 9.81 -16.42 5.23
C SER A 59 10.51 -16.17 3.89
N LEU A 60 9.80 -15.58 2.92
CA LEU A 60 10.28 -15.37 1.55
C LEU A 60 10.86 -13.97 1.33
N THR A 61 10.33 -12.95 2.01
CA THR A 61 10.76 -11.56 1.87
C THR A 61 10.63 -10.79 3.17
N LYS A 62 11.49 -9.78 3.36
CA LYS A 62 11.41 -8.84 4.50
C LYS A 62 10.93 -7.46 4.07
N ARG A 63 10.46 -7.31 2.83
CA ARG A 63 9.98 -6.04 2.27
C ARG A 63 8.56 -6.21 1.76
N TYR A 64 7.73 -5.16 1.85
CA TYR A 64 6.42 -5.09 1.20
C TYR A 64 6.28 -3.77 0.44
N VAL A 65 5.96 -3.86 -0.86
CA VAL A 65 5.84 -2.69 -1.74
C VAL A 65 4.41 -2.58 -2.24
N MET A 66 3.72 -1.51 -1.85
CA MET A 66 2.42 -1.14 -2.38
C MET A 66 2.56 -0.36 -3.69
N ALA A 67 1.50 -0.34 -4.49
CA ALA A 67 1.38 0.49 -5.69
C ALA A 67 0.09 1.34 -5.67
N PRO A 68 -0.09 2.26 -4.70
CA PRO A 68 -1.24 3.14 -4.64
C PRO A 68 -1.40 3.98 -5.92
N VAL A 69 -2.65 4.07 -6.39
CA VAL A 69 -3.05 4.91 -7.52
C VAL A 69 -3.65 6.20 -6.99
N LEU A 70 -2.97 7.30 -7.26
CA LEU A 70 -3.37 8.66 -6.90
C LEU A 70 -4.17 9.28 -8.03
N LEU A 71 -5.33 9.87 -7.72
CA LEU A 71 -6.13 10.71 -8.61
C LEU A 71 -6.00 12.16 -8.17
N ASN A 72 -5.49 12.99 -9.07
CA ASN A 72 -5.55 14.44 -8.91
C ASN A 72 -6.93 14.93 -9.35
N GLN A 73 -7.75 15.37 -8.40
CA GLN A 73 -9.11 15.84 -8.63
C GLN A 73 -9.16 17.29 -9.12
N LEU A 74 -8.04 18.01 -9.10
CA LEU A 74 -8.00 19.37 -9.60
C LEU A 74 -8.20 19.36 -11.12
N GLY A 75 -9.15 20.19 -11.56
CA GLY A 75 -9.40 20.42 -12.98
C GLY A 75 -8.21 21.12 -13.66
N ASN A 76 -8.16 21.07 -14.98
CA ASN A 76 -7.30 22.00 -15.72
C ASN A 76 -7.85 23.42 -15.54
N SER A 77 -7.11 24.34 -14.92
CA SER A 77 -7.49 25.75 -14.72
C SER A 77 -7.62 26.59 -16.01
N LYS A 78 -7.85 25.95 -17.17
CA LYS A 78 -7.95 26.64 -18.47
C LYS A 78 -9.20 27.49 -18.62
N ASP A 79 -10.19 27.34 -17.75
CA ASP A 79 -11.42 28.16 -17.74
C ASP A 79 -11.27 29.40 -16.85
N VAL A 80 -10.23 30.20 -17.07
CA VAL A 80 -10.29 31.62 -16.68
C VAL A 80 -11.23 32.29 -17.67
N ARG A 81 -12.53 32.30 -17.34
CA ARG A 81 -13.50 33.14 -18.03
C ARG A 81 -13.12 34.59 -17.75
N LEU A 82 -12.27 35.16 -18.60
CA LEU A 82 -12.13 36.60 -18.74
C LEU A 82 -13.52 37.12 -19.12
N ALA A 83 -14.31 37.51 -18.13
CA ALA A 83 -15.47 38.33 -18.35
C ALA A 83 -14.93 39.68 -18.84
N THR A 84 -14.72 39.79 -20.16
CA THR A 84 -14.35 41.02 -20.84
C THR A 84 -15.52 41.99 -20.74
N GLN A 85 -15.70 42.63 -19.58
CA GLN A 85 -16.45 43.87 -19.48
C GLN A 85 -15.52 45.00 -19.91
N SER A 86 -15.57 45.27 -21.22
CA SER A 86 -15.40 46.59 -21.83
C SER A 86 -14.16 47.42 -21.43
N GLY A 87 -13.12 47.35 -22.27
CA GLY A 87 -12.54 48.58 -22.83
C GLY A 87 -11.15 49.01 -22.39
N ASP A 88 -10.45 48.29 -21.52
CA ASP A 88 -9.10 48.69 -21.09
C ASP A 88 -8.03 47.67 -21.54
N PRO A 89 -7.09 48.03 -22.43
CA PRO A 89 -5.98 47.17 -22.86
C PRO A 89 -4.87 47.19 -21.80
N MET A 90 -5.16 46.74 -20.58
CA MET A 90 -4.16 46.63 -19.52
C MET A 90 -3.72 45.18 -19.36
N LEU A 91 -2.41 44.99 -19.56
CA LEU A 91 -1.60 43.77 -19.51
C LEU A 91 -2.23 42.60 -18.75
N ASP A 92 -2.72 41.64 -19.52
CA ASP A 92 -3.28 40.37 -19.08
C ASP A 92 -2.14 39.48 -18.57
N ASP A 93 -1.80 39.59 -17.29
CA ASP A 93 -1.00 38.60 -16.57
C ASP A 93 -1.92 37.42 -16.23
N THR A 94 -2.38 36.73 -17.27
CA THR A 94 -3.07 35.45 -17.14
C THR A 94 -2.05 34.39 -16.75
N GLN A 95 -1.68 34.39 -15.46
CA GLN A 95 -0.96 33.27 -14.89
C GLN A 95 -1.87 32.05 -14.92
N ILE A 96 -1.58 31.15 -15.86
CA ILE A 96 -2.17 29.82 -15.90
C ILE A 96 -1.62 29.09 -14.68
N GLU A 97 -2.37 29.10 -13.57
CA GLU A 97 -2.04 28.28 -12.41
C GLU A 97 -2.14 26.80 -12.83
N GLY A 98 -0.98 26.14 -12.90
CA GLY A 98 -0.92 24.71 -13.07
C GLY A 98 -1.42 24.02 -11.80
N ASN A 99 -2.40 23.13 -11.96
CA ASN A 99 -2.87 22.26 -10.88
C ASN A 99 -2.11 20.92 -10.86
N THR A 100 -0.90 20.88 -11.45
CA THR A 100 -0.03 19.72 -11.38
C THR A 100 0.49 19.60 -9.95
N ILE A 101 0.48 18.38 -9.42
CA ILE A 101 0.93 18.08 -8.06
C ILE A 101 2.30 17.41 -8.15
N ILE A 102 3.26 17.93 -7.41
CA ILE A 102 4.59 17.39 -7.23
C ILE A 102 4.59 16.71 -5.87
N LEU A 103 4.79 15.39 -5.84
CA LEU A 103 4.83 14.64 -4.58
C LEU A 103 6.15 14.92 -3.87
N ASP A 104 6.07 15.15 -2.56
CA ASP A 104 7.24 15.27 -1.68
C ASP A 104 7.48 13.96 -0.91
N GLY A 105 6.41 13.24 -0.51
CA GLY A 105 6.52 11.99 0.21
C GLY A 105 5.19 11.35 0.60
N ALA A 106 5.28 10.33 1.44
CA ALA A 106 4.14 9.67 2.07
C ALA A 106 4.41 9.45 3.56
N ASN A 107 3.45 9.80 4.40
CA ASN A 107 3.40 9.40 5.80
C ASN A 107 2.72 8.03 5.88
N VAL A 108 3.38 7.07 6.53
CA VAL A 108 2.89 5.72 6.73
C VAL A 108 2.80 5.45 8.23
N SER A 109 1.63 5.00 8.68
CA SER A 109 1.42 4.54 10.05
C SER A 109 0.81 3.14 10.04
N PHE A 110 0.96 2.43 11.15
CA PHE A 110 0.48 1.05 11.28
C PHE A 110 -0.47 0.93 12.45
N THR A 111 -1.56 0.19 12.26
CA THR A 111 -2.46 -0.22 13.34
C THR A 111 -2.46 -1.75 13.43
N THR A 112 -2.24 -2.27 14.63
CA THR A 112 -2.28 -3.71 14.91
C THR A 112 -2.93 -3.96 16.27
N ASN A 113 -3.59 -5.11 16.41
CA ASN A 113 -4.11 -5.60 17.68
C ASN A 113 -3.19 -6.66 18.32
N VAL A 114 -2.00 -6.90 17.75
CA VAL A 114 -1.02 -7.87 18.24
C VAL A 114 0.09 -7.15 19.00
N PRO A 115 0.17 -7.26 20.34
CA PRO A 115 1.12 -6.49 21.15
C PRO A 115 2.59 -6.69 20.78
N ALA A 116 2.95 -7.90 20.33
CA ALA A 116 4.32 -8.19 19.90
C ALA A 116 4.73 -7.43 18.63
N LEU A 117 3.78 -7.05 17.77
CA LEU A 117 4.04 -6.22 16.58
C LEU A 117 3.95 -4.73 16.87
N GLU A 118 3.20 -4.32 17.89
CA GLU A 118 3.05 -2.90 18.25
C GLU A 118 4.40 -2.25 18.54
N LEU A 119 5.32 -2.95 19.23
CA LEU A 119 6.66 -2.45 19.50
C LEU A 119 7.53 -2.34 18.23
N ALA A 120 7.36 -3.25 17.28
CA ALA A 120 8.11 -3.24 16.02
C ALA A 120 7.59 -2.15 15.07
N LEU A 121 6.28 -1.89 15.07
CA LEU A 121 5.58 -1.00 14.14
C LEU A 121 5.35 0.42 14.69
N GLN A 122 5.97 0.78 15.82
CA GLN A 122 5.62 1.95 16.63
C GLN A 122 5.99 3.32 16.02
N SER A 123 6.52 3.35 14.81
CA SER A 123 7.00 4.58 14.17
C SER A 123 6.11 5.02 13.02
N ASP A 124 5.62 6.26 13.10
CA ASP A 124 5.20 6.99 11.89
C ASP A 124 6.42 7.12 10.97
N LEU A 125 6.29 6.61 9.75
CA LEU A 125 7.37 6.55 8.78
C LEU A 125 7.09 7.58 7.68
N PHE A 126 8.00 8.54 7.50
CA PHE A 126 8.00 9.38 6.32
C PHE A 126 8.87 8.74 5.23
N ILE A 127 8.25 8.38 4.12
CA ILE A 127 8.92 7.83 2.94
C ILE A 127 9.00 8.92 1.87
N PRO A 128 10.21 9.34 1.45
CA PRO A 128 10.34 10.29 0.35
C PRO A 128 9.86 9.64 -0.95
N VAL A 129 8.97 10.31 -1.66
CA VAL A 129 8.38 9.85 -2.91
C VAL A 129 8.55 10.97 -3.92
N GLY A 130 9.11 10.63 -5.09
CA GLY A 130 9.17 11.55 -6.23
C GLY A 130 8.10 11.19 -7.24
N GLY A 131 7.39 12.20 -7.76
CA GLY A 131 6.43 12.00 -8.84
C GLY A 131 5.64 13.26 -9.15
N THR A 132 4.99 13.26 -10.32
CA THR A 132 4.07 14.33 -10.71
C THR A 132 2.73 13.75 -11.09
N VAL A 133 1.65 14.31 -10.56
CA VAL A 133 0.27 13.93 -10.91
C VAL A 133 -0.37 15.10 -11.65
N PHE A 134 -0.60 14.94 -12.96
CA PHE A 134 -1.19 15.98 -13.79
C PHE A 134 -2.66 16.23 -13.40
N PRO A 135 -3.22 17.42 -13.67
CA PRO A 135 -4.62 17.71 -13.39
C PRO A 135 -5.56 16.68 -14.03
N SER A 136 -6.56 16.23 -13.27
CA SER A 136 -7.56 15.26 -13.73
C SER A 136 -6.97 13.94 -14.28
N SER A 137 -5.81 13.55 -13.77
CA SER A 137 -5.10 12.32 -14.19
C SER A 137 -4.79 11.44 -12.99
N THR A 138 -4.34 10.21 -13.28
CA THR A 138 -3.84 9.27 -12.28
C THR A 138 -2.36 8.98 -12.41
N ALA A 139 -1.75 8.64 -11.28
CA ALA A 139 -0.38 8.12 -11.21
C ALA A 139 -0.33 6.95 -10.24
N ALA A 140 0.38 5.88 -10.59
CA ALA A 140 0.67 4.76 -9.72
C ALA A 140 2.07 4.94 -9.13
N ILE A 141 2.18 4.85 -7.81
CA ILE A 141 3.43 5.08 -7.09
C ILE A 141 3.84 3.80 -6.38
N GLY A 142 5.04 3.28 -6.67
CA GLY A 142 5.64 2.21 -5.86
C GLY A 142 6.07 2.75 -4.48
N LEU A 143 5.54 2.17 -3.40
CA LEU A 143 5.77 2.61 -2.03
C LEU A 143 6.15 1.42 -1.14
N GLU A 144 7.40 1.37 -0.68
CA GLU A 144 7.88 0.35 0.25
C GLU A 144 7.41 0.62 1.68
N VAL A 145 6.23 0.12 2.04
CA VAL A 145 5.64 0.35 3.36
C VAL A 145 6.29 -0.50 4.44
N ILE A 146 6.77 -1.70 4.12
CA ILE A 146 7.61 -2.49 5.04
C ILE A 146 9.03 -2.52 4.48
N SER A 147 9.95 -1.85 5.17
CA SER A 147 11.37 -1.88 4.81
C SER A 147 12.04 -3.17 5.26
N GLU A 148 13.18 -3.54 4.66
CA GLU A 148 13.91 -4.75 5.05
C GLU A 148 14.26 -4.77 6.55
N ALA A 149 14.67 -3.63 7.09
CA ALA A 149 15.00 -3.50 8.51
C ALA A 149 13.77 -3.76 9.39
N LEU A 150 12.61 -3.22 9.00
CA LEU A 150 11.35 -3.44 9.71
C LEU A 150 10.88 -4.89 9.57
N GLY A 151 10.94 -5.48 8.38
CA GLY A 151 10.62 -6.89 8.17
C GLY A 151 11.48 -7.83 9.01
N ARG A 152 12.79 -7.55 9.14
CA ARG A 152 13.65 -8.31 10.06
C ARG A 152 13.24 -8.16 11.53
N GLN A 153 12.77 -6.98 11.95
CA GLN A 153 12.24 -6.80 13.31
C GLN A 153 10.96 -7.60 13.53
N ILE A 154 10.07 -7.64 12.53
CA ILE A 154 8.84 -8.44 12.53
C ILE A 154 9.15 -9.94 12.58
N GLU A 155 10.09 -10.40 11.76
CA GLU A 155 10.57 -11.79 11.73
C GLU A 155 11.16 -12.23 13.07
N ASN A 156 11.95 -11.37 13.72
CA ASN A 156 12.55 -11.67 15.02
C ASN A 156 11.51 -11.78 16.15
N THR A 157 10.23 -11.53 15.88
CA THR A 157 9.16 -11.84 16.83
C THR A 157 8.86 -13.34 16.79
N THR A 158 8.64 -13.95 17.95
CA THR A 158 8.29 -15.38 18.07
C THR A 158 6.91 -15.73 17.48
N LEU A 159 6.20 -14.77 16.88
CA LEU A 159 4.90 -15.00 16.24
C LEU A 159 5.04 -15.90 15.02
N PHE A 160 6.14 -15.77 14.27
CA PHE A 160 6.33 -16.41 12.97
C PHE A 160 7.22 -17.66 13.01
N ASP A 161 7.58 -18.12 14.23
CA ASP A 161 8.32 -19.38 14.45
C ASP A 161 7.54 -20.60 13.93
N GLN A 162 6.21 -20.49 13.84
CA GLN A 162 5.35 -21.51 13.27
C GLN A 162 4.94 -21.11 11.85
N ARG A 163 5.22 -22.00 10.89
CA ARG A 163 4.68 -21.89 9.54
C ARG A 163 3.14 -21.92 9.57
N GLY A 164 2.53 -21.17 8.67
CA GLY A 164 1.09 -20.97 8.60
C GLY A 164 0.54 -19.93 9.57
N THR A 165 1.35 -19.35 10.47
CA THR A 165 0.92 -18.17 11.24
C THR A 165 0.56 -17.05 10.27
N LEU A 166 -0.56 -16.38 10.54
CA LEU A 166 -1.05 -15.23 9.80
C LEU A 166 -1.49 -14.15 10.79
N VAL A 167 -0.99 -12.94 10.58
CA VAL A 167 -1.34 -11.74 11.36
C VAL A 167 -1.69 -10.62 10.40
N THR A 168 -2.84 -9.99 10.60
CA THR A 168 -3.26 -8.83 9.79
C THR A 168 -2.92 -7.54 10.52
N ILE A 169 -2.29 -6.61 9.82
CA ILE A 169 -2.10 -5.21 10.23
C ILE A 169 -2.82 -4.28 9.26
N LEU A 170 -3.12 -3.07 9.70
CA LEU A 170 -3.66 -2.02 8.85
C LEU A 170 -2.56 -0.99 8.57
N VAL A 171 -2.24 -0.80 7.30
CA VAL A 171 -1.29 0.21 6.83
C VAL A 171 -2.08 1.44 6.44
N ASN A 172 -1.87 2.57 7.11
CA ASN A 172 -2.49 3.84 6.74
C ASN A 172 -1.47 4.71 6.03
N VAL A 173 -1.83 5.25 4.87
CA VAL A 173 -0.93 6.03 4.02
C VAL A 173 -1.57 7.36 3.68
N THR A 174 -0.82 8.44 3.87
CA THR A 174 -1.20 9.79 3.45
C THR A 174 -0.07 10.39 2.62
N PHE A 175 -0.38 10.80 1.38
CA PHE A 175 0.59 11.42 0.49
C PHE A 175 0.65 12.92 0.71
N THR A 176 1.85 13.48 0.68
CA THR A 176 2.09 14.92 0.78
C THR A 176 2.86 15.41 -0.43
N GLY A 177 2.61 16.67 -0.79
CA GLY A 177 3.27 17.30 -1.93
C GLY A 177 2.88 18.75 -2.05
N ARG A 178 3.20 19.34 -3.21
CA ARG A 178 2.89 20.72 -3.53
C ARG A 178 2.38 20.85 -4.96
N SER A 179 1.40 21.72 -5.15
CA SER A 179 0.98 22.13 -6.50
C SER A 179 2.06 22.98 -7.18
N THR A 180 2.02 23.09 -8.51
CA THR A 180 2.90 24.02 -9.25
C THR A 180 2.67 25.49 -8.92
N ALA A 181 1.55 25.83 -8.25
CA ALA A 181 1.28 27.15 -7.67
C ALA A 181 1.91 27.35 -6.26
N GLY A 182 2.64 26.36 -5.74
CA GLY A 182 3.32 26.41 -4.45
C GLY A 182 2.43 26.16 -3.23
N ARG A 183 1.19 25.70 -3.43
CA ARG A 183 0.29 25.31 -2.32
C ARG A 183 0.60 23.88 -1.88
N ASP A 184 0.71 23.68 -0.57
CA ASP A 184 0.84 22.34 0.03
C ASP A 184 -0.44 21.54 -0.20
N ILE A 185 -0.27 20.27 -0.50
CA ILE A 185 -1.33 19.31 -0.78
C ILE A 185 -1.12 18.07 0.09
N GLU A 186 -2.21 17.59 0.67
CA GLU A 186 -2.29 16.33 1.40
C GLU A 186 -3.42 15.49 0.81
N SER A 187 -3.20 14.18 0.65
CA SER A 187 -4.25 13.27 0.21
C SER A 187 -5.18 12.91 1.36
N THR A 188 -6.32 12.29 1.04
CA THR A 188 -7.05 11.53 2.06
C THR A 188 -6.18 10.37 2.57
N GLU A 189 -6.36 10.00 3.84
CA GLU A 189 -5.76 8.78 4.39
C GLU A 189 -6.33 7.55 3.67
N PHE A 190 -5.44 6.64 3.29
CA PHE A 190 -5.77 5.37 2.67
C PHE A 190 -5.36 4.21 3.57
N SER A 191 -6.35 3.48 4.09
CA SER A 191 -6.13 2.30 4.92
C SER A 191 -6.14 1.03 4.09
N PHE A 192 -5.06 0.24 4.19
CA PHE A 192 -4.86 -0.98 3.44
C PHE A 192 -4.52 -2.16 4.37
N PRO A 193 -5.38 -3.18 4.47
CA PRO A 193 -5.08 -4.38 5.25
C PRO A 193 -3.92 -5.17 4.62
N LEU A 194 -2.91 -5.47 5.43
CA LEU A 194 -1.76 -6.29 5.05
C LEU A 194 -1.69 -7.52 5.95
N ASP A 195 -1.77 -8.70 5.36
CA ASP A 195 -1.52 -9.95 6.06
C ASP A 195 -0.04 -10.27 6.01
N ILE A 196 0.57 -10.45 7.18
CA ILE A 196 1.92 -10.96 7.32
C ILE A 196 1.80 -12.41 7.74
N CYS A 197 2.45 -13.31 7.00
CA CYS A 197 2.40 -14.74 7.26
C CYS A 197 3.78 -15.38 7.17
N SER A 198 3.92 -16.63 7.63
CA SER A 198 5.12 -17.45 7.42
C SER A 198 4.78 -18.67 6.57
N GLY A 199 5.31 -18.75 5.35
CA GLY A 199 5.14 -19.88 4.42
C GLY A 199 3.76 -19.99 3.77
N CYS A 200 2.93 -18.94 3.80
CA CYS A 200 1.58 -18.99 3.23
C CYS A 200 1.51 -18.71 1.73
N LEU A 201 2.56 -18.14 1.14
CA LEU A 201 2.65 -17.92 -0.31
C LEU A 201 3.37 -19.06 -1.01
N LEU A 202 3.92 -20.05 -0.30
CA LEU A 202 4.50 -21.23 -0.93
C LEU A 202 3.41 -22.12 -1.52
N ASN A 203 3.58 -22.47 -2.80
CA ASN A 203 2.72 -23.40 -3.51
C ASN A 203 3.52 -24.63 -3.93
N TYR A 204 2.91 -25.79 -3.73
CA TYR A 204 3.48 -27.10 -4.01
C TYR A 204 2.63 -27.79 -5.10
N PRO A 205 2.94 -27.56 -6.40
CA PRO A 205 2.18 -28.18 -7.47
C PRO A 205 2.18 -29.71 -7.36
N PRO A 206 1.10 -30.39 -7.80
CA PRO A 206 1.08 -31.85 -7.79
C PRO A 206 2.26 -32.46 -8.55
N GLY A 207 2.95 -33.42 -7.93
CA GLY A 207 4.10 -34.11 -8.53
C GLY A 207 5.43 -33.38 -8.42
N THR A 208 5.52 -32.30 -7.65
CA THR A 208 6.79 -31.59 -7.39
C THR A 208 7.40 -31.89 -6.02
N LEU A 209 6.74 -32.72 -5.21
CA LEU A 209 7.25 -33.18 -3.92
C LEU A 209 7.83 -34.58 -4.04
N PHE A 210 9.04 -34.74 -3.52
CA PHE A 210 9.82 -35.97 -3.56
C PHE A 210 10.28 -36.32 -2.15
N PRO A 211 10.39 -37.60 -1.79
CA PRO A 211 10.99 -37.98 -0.52
C PRO A 211 12.48 -37.62 -0.52
N ASP A 212 12.93 -36.91 0.51
CA ASP A 212 14.35 -36.66 0.76
C ASP A 212 15.01 -37.87 1.47
N ASP A 213 16.33 -37.81 1.71
CA ASP A 213 17.13 -38.89 2.27
C ASP A 213 16.67 -39.29 3.69
N ASP A 214 16.06 -38.36 4.43
CA ASP A 214 15.48 -38.60 5.77
C ASP A 214 13.99 -39.01 5.73
N GLY A 215 13.38 -39.06 4.54
CA GLY A 215 11.97 -39.38 4.31
C GLY A 215 11.02 -38.17 4.42
N SER A 216 11.51 -36.97 4.71
CA SER A 216 10.75 -35.72 4.57
C SER A 216 10.37 -35.48 3.11
N GLN A 217 9.44 -34.55 2.86
CA GLN A 217 9.09 -34.17 1.48
C GLN A 217 9.88 -32.92 1.12
N THR A 218 10.53 -32.93 -0.05
CA THR A 218 11.26 -31.78 -0.59
C THR A 218 10.76 -31.45 -1.99
N CYS A 219 10.89 -30.19 -2.38
CA CYS A 219 10.68 -29.78 -3.76
C CYS A 219 11.97 -29.73 -4.60
N ASP A 220 13.05 -30.33 -4.09
CA ASP A 220 14.30 -30.49 -4.82
C ASP A 220 14.14 -31.41 -6.05
N VAL A 221 14.22 -30.81 -7.24
CA VAL A 221 14.10 -31.54 -8.51
C VAL A 221 15.21 -32.58 -8.72
N THR A 222 16.32 -32.50 -7.99
CA THR A 222 17.40 -33.51 -8.04
C THR A 222 17.01 -34.81 -7.35
N LYS A 223 16.00 -34.78 -6.48
CA LYS A 223 15.45 -35.93 -5.77
C LYS A 223 14.34 -36.65 -6.53
N ASP A 224 13.91 -36.11 -7.68
CA ASP A 224 12.93 -36.76 -8.54
C ASP A 224 13.51 -38.03 -9.19
N PRO A 225 12.97 -39.24 -8.89
CA PRO A 225 13.47 -40.50 -9.43
C PRO A 225 13.26 -40.63 -10.95
N ASN A 226 12.38 -39.82 -11.54
CA ASN A 226 12.08 -39.83 -12.96
C ASN A 226 12.78 -38.70 -13.74
N ASN A 227 13.56 -37.85 -13.07
CA ASN A 227 14.16 -36.69 -13.72
C ASN A 227 15.29 -37.13 -14.65
N THR A 228 14.99 -37.17 -15.95
CA THR A 228 15.97 -37.44 -17.01
C THR A 228 16.82 -36.22 -17.40
N GLY A 229 16.83 -35.14 -16.61
CA GLY A 229 17.73 -34.00 -16.77
C GLY A 229 17.19 -32.82 -17.60
N THR A 230 15.90 -32.77 -17.90
CA THR A 230 15.27 -31.65 -18.63
C THR A 230 13.86 -31.36 -18.12
N ALA A 231 13.74 -30.92 -16.87
CA ALA A 231 12.51 -30.31 -16.38
C ALA A 231 12.40 -28.86 -16.90
N ASN A 232 12.04 -28.72 -18.18
CA ASN A 232 11.59 -27.43 -18.73
C ASN A 232 10.16 -27.16 -18.25
N SER A 233 9.95 -26.91 -16.96
CA SER A 233 8.69 -26.31 -16.53
C SER A 233 8.78 -24.80 -16.69
N SER A 234 7.93 -24.23 -17.53
CA SER A 234 7.71 -22.79 -17.57
C SER A 234 7.08 -22.39 -16.24
N PHE A 235 7.87 -21.79 -15.36
CA PHE A 235 7.36 -21.16 -14.15
C PHE A 235 6.75 -19.82 -14.54
N GLU A 236 5.58 -19.50 -13.99
CA GLU A 236 5.09 -18.13 -14.06
C GLU A 236 5.99 -17.29 -13.16
N SER A 237 6.62 -16.26 -13.74
CA SER A 237 7.45 -15.35 -12.97
C SER A 237 6.55 -14.52 -12.08
N VAL A 238 6.75 -14.63 -10.76
CA VAL A 238 6.13 -13.70 -9.81
C VAL A 238 6.80 -12.34 -9.94
N CYS A 239 6.00 -11.29 -9.79
CA CYS A 239 6.55 -9.94 -9.94
C CYS A 239 7.46 -9.57 -8.76
N ILE A 240 6.92 -9.70 -7.55
CA ILE A 240 7.66 -9.44 -6.32
C ILE A 240 7.63 -10.72 -5.49
N TYR A 241 8.81 -11.31 -5.34
CA TYR A 241 8.97 -12.56 -4.63
C TYR A 241 8.52 -12.43 -3.17
N GLY A 242 7.61 -13.30 -2.74
CA GLY A 242 7.05 -13.29 -1.38
C GLY A 242 5.97 -12.25 -1.11
N GLN A 243 5.40 -11.61 -2.14
CA GLN A 243 4.28 -10.66 -2.00
C GLN A 243 3.11 -11.02 -2.91
N ASP A 244 1.91 -11.07 -2.33
CA ASP A 244 0.57 -11.20 -2.97
C ASP A 244 0.30 -12.43 -3.86
N GLU A 245 1.33 -12.99 -4.48
CA GLU A 245 1.28 -14.10 -5.43
C GLU A 245 1.96 -15.34 -4.86
N ALA A 246 1.40 -16.50 -5.19
CA ALA A 246 1.97 -17.76 -4.76
C ALA A 246 3.29 -18.04 -5.50
N VAL A 247 4.28 -18.51 -4.75
CA VAL A 247 5.61 -18.86 -5.22
C VAL A 247 5.71 -20.38 -5.36
N ASP A 248 6.09 -20.85 -6.55
CA ASP A 248 6.40 -22.27 -6.75
C ASP A 248 7.58 -22.67 -5.87
N CYS A 249 7.41 -23.69 -5.04
CA CYS A 249 8.43 -24.22 -4.14
C CYS A 249 9.78 -24.50 -4.84
N ARG A 250 9.77 -24.94 -6.11
CA ARG A 250 10.99 -25.17 -6.90
C ARG A 250 11.69 -23.86 -7.28
N LEU A 251 10.90 -22.82 -7.58
CA LEU A 251 11.44 -21.48 -7.78
C LEU A 251 12.05 -20.95 -6.47
N CYS A 252 11.40 -21.22 -5.33
CA CYS A 252 11.91 -20.86 -4.03
C CYS A 252 13.29 -21.46 -3.75
N ARG A 253 13.43 -22.78 -3.90
CA ARG A 253 14.73 -23.44 -3.72
C ARG A 253 15.80 -22.88 -4.65
N SER A 254 15.45 -22.54 -5.89
CA SER A 254 16.42 -21.95 -6.82
C SER A 254 16.86 -20.54 -6.45
N ALA A 255 16.03 -19.81 -5.71
CA ALA A 255 16.32 -18.45 -5.23
C ALA A 255 17.14 -18.46 -3.93
N VAL A 256 16.96 -19.47 -3.08
CA VAL A 256 17.73 -19.67 -1.85
C VAL A 256 19.07 -20.35 -2.21
N GLY A 257 20.17 -19.61 -2.08
CA GLY A 257 21.48 -20.09 -2.53
C GLY A 257 22.09 -21.23 -1.70
N ASP A 258 21.71 -21.34 -0.41
CA ASP A 258 22.15 -22.42 0.47
C ASP A 258 21.10 -23.55 0.51
N PRO A 259 21.46 -24.80 0.22
CA PRO A 259 20.51 -25.92 0.24
C PRO A 259 19.84 -26.15 1.59
N THR A 260 20.57 -25.93 2.70
CA THR A 260 20.04 -26.13 4.06
C THR A 260 18.97 -25.09 4.37
N ASP A 261 19.24 -23.83 4.03
CA ASP A 261 18.27 -22.75 4.17
C ASP A 261 17.05 -22.99 3.25
N ALA A 262 17.27 -23.61 2.09
CA ALA A 262 16.20 -23.94 1.14
C ALA A 262 15.26 -25.03 1.70
N ASP A 263 15.79 -26.03 2.40
CA ASP A 263 14.99 -27.03 3.12
C ASP A 263 14.14 -26.34 4.21
N ASP A 264 14.76 -25.45 5.00
CA ASP A 264 14.11 -24.74 6.09
C ASP A 264 13.07 -23.70 5.63
N VAL A 265 13.19 -23.15 4.42
CA VAL A 265 12.29 -22.11 3.91
C VAL A 265 11.26 -22.66 2.92
N CYS A 266 11.67 -23.51 1.97
CA CYS A 266 10.90 -23.83 0.77
C CYS A 266 10.23 -25.19 0.79
N ASP A 267 10.68 -26.14 1.62
CA ASP A 267 10.07 -27.47 1.74
C ASP A 267 8.87 -27.43 2.70
N PRO A 268 7.89 -28.34 2.60
CA PRO A 268 6.65 -28.34 3.40
C PRO A 268 6.84 -28.51 4.91
#